data_AF-A0A9Q8Z2E6-F1
#
_entry.id   AF-A0A9Q8Z2E6-F1
#
_cell.length_a   1.000
_cell.length_b   1.000
_cell.length_c   1.000
_cell.angle_alpha   90.00
_cell.angle_beta   90.00
_cell.angle_gamma   90.00
#
_symmetry.space_group_name_H-M   'P 1'
#
loop_
_entity.id
_entity.type
_entity.pdbx_description
1 polymer ?
#
loop_
_entity_poly.entity_id
_entity_poly.type
_entity_poly.pdbx_seq_one_letter_code
_entity_poly.pdbx_strand_id
1 'polypeptide(L)'
;MLKRGTDPENIPLYVRHHNIAGETDDNQYLDVIAERAATELQVNTAVAERGFFRIFWQAWKQTFTAKLILHSFEAVGIAPLNPNVILDRFTPSQAEAAAAQAFNEANDWRHNDRIWRQSVQDPTTDEAKELRQTLHQLTTQNELLKMKRDNLQDTLSHAKSKSTKSKPLPLIQRKETRSKTQWYSPRGVNEAQHLQDVFEQEERDIELRKHTERELHESNRKLKQKLDAEKKAAAATRRKEAAERAQLKREEAAPRKAERERQKQERDAVEAIQLTQRGKLKASQSEAPRKKQSRGAAAARSCCVATARSPTPPPTYNSRGRKIAPRKKFELGN
;
A
#
# COMPACT_ATOMS: atom_id res chain seq x y z
N MET A 1 32.44 39.59 32.53
CA MET A 1 33.28 38.58 33.21
C MET A 1 32.40 37.40 33.57
N LEU A 2 32.81 36.19 33.15
CA LEU A 2 32.54 34.84 33.69
C LEU A 2 31.11 34.46 34.11
N LYS A 3 30.61 33.25 33.96
CA LYS A 3 30.93 31.97 33.28
C LYS A 3 29.65 31.19 33.60
N ARG A 4 29.04 30.49 32.64
CA ARG A 4 28.23 29.31 33.00
C ARG A 4 28.66 28.18 32.08
N GLY A 5 29.40 27.26 32.69
CA GLY A 5 29.81 26.01 32.08
C GLY A 5 28.58 25.17 31.79
N THR A 6 28.53 24.68 30.57
CA THR A 6 27.69 23.56 30.16
C THR A 6 28.37 22.30 30.64
N ASP A 7 27.78 21.65 31.65
CA ASP A 7 28.19 20.31 32.08
C ASP A 7 27.92 19.31 30.94
N PRO A 8 28.93 18.55 30.47
CA PRO A 8 28.79 17.68 29.30
C PRO A 8 28.11 16.32 29.57
N GLU A 9 27.61 16.06 30.77
CA GLU A 9 27.09 14.74 31.16
C GLU A 9 25.56 14.58 31.06
N ASN A 10 24.82 15.57 30.55
CA ASN A 10 23.37 15.45 30.39
C ASN A 10 22.91 15.80 28.98
N ILE A 11 23.42 15.06 28.00
CA ILE A 11 22.89 15.02 26.64
C ILE A 11 22.33 13.61 26.40
N PRO A 12 21.04 13.46 26.07
CA PRO A 12 20.44 12.16 25.77
C PRO A 12 21.16 11.47 24.61
N LEU A 13 21.55 10.20 24.82
CA LEU A 13 22.37 9.33 23.96
C LEU A 13 21.69 8.90 22.63
N TYR A 14 20.97 9.80 21.96
CA TYR A 14 20.41 9.51 20.63
C TYR A 14 20.62 10.60 19.58
N VAL A 15 21.43 11.62 19.88
CA VAL A 15 21.79 12.67 18.92
C VAL A 15 23.30 12.94 18.96
N ARG A 16 24.10 11.95 18.58
CA ARG A 16 25.53 12.20 18.34
C ARG A 16 26.20 11.25 17.36
N HIS A 17 25.64 11.07 16.17
CA HIS A 17 26.42 10.53 15.05
C HIS A 17 25.92 11.07 13.73
N HIS A 18 26.15 12.35 13.42
CA HIS A 18 26.28 12.81 12.03
C HIS A 18 27.40 13.86 11.99
N ASN A 19 28.32 13.67 11.04
CA ASN A 19 29.53 14.43 10.73
C ASN A 19 30.78 14.05 11.55
N ILE A 20 31.58 13.14 11.00
CA ILE A 20 32.90 13.43 10.44
C ILE A 20 33.10 12.47 9.27
N ALA A 21 33.23 13.03 8.05
CA ALA A 21 33.83 12.33 6.93
C ALA A 21 35.35 12.28 7.18
N GLY A 22 35.91 11.09 7.12
CA GLY A 22 37.32 10.81 7.35
C GLY A 22 37.66 9.39 6.91
N GLU A 23 37.49 9.14 5.61
CA GLU A 23 38.29 8.23 4.77
C GLU A 23 39.18 7.25 5.54
N THR A 24 38.71 6.01 5.76
CA THR A 24 39.55 4.81 5.93
C THR A 24 38.68 3.53 5.95
N ASP A 25 38.77 2.74 4.87
CA ASP A 25 38.44 1.31 4.76
C ASP A 25 37.18 0.77 5.48
N ASP A 26 36.01 1.24 5.04
CA ASP A 26 34.69 0.87 5.61
C ASP A 26 34.18 -0.55 5.26
N ASN A 27 34.90 -1.34 4.47
CA ASN A 27 34.41 -2.67 4.05
C ASN A 27 34.66 -3.80 5.06
N GLN A 28 35.51 -3.60 6.07
CA GLN A 28 35.68 -4.58 7.15
C GLN A 28 34.81 -4.26 8.37
N TYR A 29 34.43 -2.99 8.56
CA TYR A 29 33.61 -2.55 9.69
C TYR A 29 32.12 -2.87 9.48
N LEU A 30 31.64 -2.79 8.23
CA LEU A 30 30.27 -3.13 7.88
C LEU A 30 30.00 -4.64 7.93
N ASP A 31 30.98 -5.49 7.65
CA ASP A 31 30.84 -6.96 7.75
C ASP A 31 30.75 -7.42 9.21
N VAL A 32 31.54 -6.81 10.12
CA VAL A 32 31.47 -7.12 11.55
C VAL A 32 30.15 -6.64 12.16
N ILE A 33 29.63 -5.49 11.74
CA ILE A 33 28.32 -4.98 12.19
C ILE A 33 27.18 -5.82 11.59
N ALA A 34 27.29 -6.26 10.34
CA ALA A 34 26.32 -7.15 9.70
C ALA A 34 26.32 -8.55 10.31
N GLU A 35 27.48 -9.12 10.66
CA GLU A 35 27.59 -10.39 11.40
C GLU A 35 27.05 -10.27 12.83
N ARG A 36 27.28 -9.14 13.52
CA ARG A 36 26.68 -8.88 14.84
C ARG A 36 25.16 -8.74 14.78
N ALA A 37 24.64 -8.03 13.77
CA ALA A 37 23.20 -7.88 13.57
C ALA A 37 22.55 -9.20 13.12
N ALA A 38 23.22 -10.01 12.29
CA ALA A 38 22.74 -11.32 11.88
C ALA A 38 22.76 -12.35 13.02
N THR A 39 23.77 -12.30 13.90
CA THR A 39 23.81 -13.11 15.12
C THR A 39 22.79 -12.64 16.16
N GLU A 40 22.56 -11.34 16.33
CA GLU A 40 21.50 -10.81 17.20
C GLU A 40 20.08 -11.11 16.68
N LEU A 41 19.88 -11.15 15.36
CA LEU A 41 18.61 -11.55 14.74
C LEU A 41 18.40 -13.08 14.77
N GLN A 42 19.45 -13.90 14.63
CA GLN A 42 19.34 -15.36 14.77
C GLN A 42 19.15 -15.78 16.24
N VAL A 43 19.76 -15.10 17.20
CA VAL A 43 19.54 -15.34 18.64
C VAL A 43 18.10 -15.01 19.04
N ASN A 44 17.48 -13.98 18.44
CA ASN A 44 16.10 -13.59 18.74
C ASN A 44 15.02 -14.35 17.96
N THR A 45 15.36 -15.03 16.85
CA THR A 45 14.39 -15.78 16.03
C THR A 45 14.44 -17.30 16.23
N ALA A 46 15.48 -17.83 16.90
CA ALA A 46 15.63 -19.24 17.24
C ALA A 46 15.37 -19.55 18.73
N VAL A 47 14.64 -18.68 19.43
CA VAL A 47 14.05 -19.04 20.73
C VAL A 47 12.83 -19.91 20.46
N ALA A 48 13.07 -21.16 20.03
CA ALA A 48 12.07 -22.22 20.05
C ALA A 48 11.41 -22.24 21.44
N GLU A 49 10.13 -22.61 21.57
CA GLU A 49 9.30 -22.49 22.79
C GLU A 49 10.03 -22.84 24.12
N ARG A 50 11.04 -23.72 24.08
CA ARG A 50 11.91 -24.10 25.20
C ARG A 50 12.90 -23.02 25.67
N GLY A 51 13.40 -22.14 24.80
CA GLY A 51 14.28 -21.03 25.16
C GLY A 51 13.51 -19.83 25.73
N PHE A 52 12.27 -19.62 25.27
CA PHE A 52 11.46 -18.47 25.65
C PHE A 52 11.15 -18.55 27.12
N PHE A 53 10.69 -19.71 27.59
CA PHE A 53 10.41 -19.91 28.99
C PHE A 53 11.65 -19.70 29.86
N ARG A 54 12.85 -20.06 29.42
CA ARG A 54 14.08 -19.85 30.21
C ARG A 54 14.42 -18.36 30.36
N ILE A 55 14.36 -17.61 29.27
CA ILE A 55 14.62 -16.16 29.25
C ILE A 55 13.49 -15.40 29.99
N PHE A 56 12.25 -15.73 29.68
CA PHE A 56 11.06 -15.19 30.34
C PHE A 56 11.07 -15.49 31.84
N TRP A 57 11.38 -16.72 32.26
CA TRP A 57 11.38 -17.09 33.68
C TRP A 57 12.53 -16.44 34.44
N GLN A 58 13.69 -16.25 33.81
CA GLN A 58 14.79 -15.47 34.38
C GLN A 58 14.38 -13.99 34.55
N ALA A 59 13.82 -13.38 33.50
CA ALA A 59 13.32 -12.01 33.57
C ALA A 59 12.18 -11.87 34.59
N TRP A 60 11.24 -12.81 34.62
CA TRP A 60 10.12 -12.86 35.55
C TRP A 60 10.60 -12.93 36.99
N LYS A 61 11.57 -13.80 37.30
CA LYS A 61 12.16 -13.86 38.65
C LYS A 61 12.88 -12.58 39.04
N GLN A 62 13.45 -11.85 38.08
CA GLN A 62 14.09 -10.56 38.33
C GLN A 62 13.07 -9.44 38.53
N THR A 63 11.98 -9.40 37.73
CA THR A 63 10.98 -8.34 37.77
C THR A 63 9.91 -8.54 38.84
N PHE A 64 9.45 -9.78 39.08
CA PHE A 64 8.50 -10.14 40.14
C PHE A 64 9.18 -10.29 41.50
N THR A 65 9.96 -9.29 41.88
CA THR A 65 10.49 -9.13 43.24
C THR A 65 9.48 -8.35 44.08
N ALA A 66 9.33 -8.70 45.35
CA ALA A 66 8.41 -8.00 46.28
C ALA A 66 8.60 -6.47 46.27
N LYS A 67 9.85 -6.00 46.15
CA LYS A 67 10.17 -4.56 46.07
C LYS A 67 9.57 -3.87 44.84
N LEU A 68 9.68 -4.51 43.67
CA LEU A 68 9.18 -3.97 42.39
C LEU A 68 7.65 -3.99 42.35
N ILE A 69 7.03 -5.02 42.94
CA ILE A 69 5.58 -5.11 43.09
C ILE A 69 5.05 -4.03 44.03
N LEU A 70 5.72 -3.80 45.16
CA LEU A 70 5.35 -2.71 46.06
C LEU A 70 5.53 -1.35 45.39
N HIS A 71 6.61 -1.15 44.65
CA HIS A 71 6.84 0.09 43.92
C HIS A 71 5.83 0.33 42.79
N SER A 72 5.37 -0.73 42.11
CA SER A 72 4.31 -0.59 41.11
C SER A 72 2.96 -0.26 41.76
N PHE A 73 2.65 -0.83 42.93
CA PHE A 73 1.46 -0.43 43.71
C PHE A 73 1.55 0.99 44.25
N GLU A 74 2.74 1.43 44.67
CA GLU A 74 3.01 2.79 45.11
C GLU A 74 2.87 3.79 43.95
N ALA A 75 3.42 3.46 42.78
CA ALA A 75 3.32 4.27 41.56
C ALA A 75 1.88 4.42 41.04
N VAL A 76 1.00 3.47 41.37
CA VAL A 76 -0.45 3.55 41.08
C VAL A 76 -1.22 4.10 42.29
N GLY A 77 -0.59 4.26 43.45
CA GLY A 77 -1.25 4.73 44.67
C GLY A 77 -2.24 3.74 45.26
N ILE A 78 -2.10 2.44 44.98
CA ILE A 78 -2.94 1.36 45.54
C ILE A 78 -2.49 1.01 46.95
N ALA A 79 -1.18 0.94 47.18
CA ALA A 79 -0.58 0.62 48.48
C ALA A 79 0.75 1.36 48.65
N PRO A 80 0.86 2.32 49.60
CA PRO A 80 -0.21 2.88 50.43
C PRO A 80 -1.30 3.55 49.57
N LEU A 81 -2.55 3.56 50.06
CA LEU A 81 -3.68 4.13 49.34
C LEU A 81 -3.49 5.65 49.19
N ASN A 82 -3.06 6.09 48.01
CA ASN A 82 -2.85 7.49 47.67
C ASN A 82 -3.36 7.76 46.23
N PRO A 83 -4.67 8.02 46.06
CA PRO A 83 -5.26 8.24 44.75
C PRO A 83 -4.71 9.48 44.03
N ASN A 84 -4.09 10.42 44.76
CA ASN A 84 -3.55 11.65 44.19
C ASN A 84 -2.43 11.38 43.18
N VAL A 85 -1.67 10.29 43.32
CA VAL A 85 -0.59 9.92 42.38
C VAL A 85 -1.09 9.74 40.94
N ILE A 86 -2.35 9.33 40.77
CA ILE A 86 -3.00 9.22 39.45
C ILE A 86 -3.63 10.55 39.07
N LEU A 87 -4.30 11.22 40.01
CA LEU A 87 -4.99 12.49 39.75
C LEU A 87 -4.01 13.60 39.32
N ASP A 88 -2.83 13.64 39.92
CA ASP A 88 -1.76 14.61 39.61
C ASP A 88 -1.24 14.47 38.16
N ARG A 89 -1.43 13.30 37.52
CA ARG A 89 -1.09 13.09 36.10
C ARG A 89 -2.10 13.72 35.15
N PHE A 90 -3.34 13.90 35.62
CA PHE A 90 -4.44 14.50 34.87
C PHE A 90 -4.67 15.96 35.24
N THR A 91 -4.07 16.45 36.33
CA THR A 91 -3.96 17.88 36.54
C THR A 91 -2.98 18.43 35.52
N PRO A 92 -3.41 19.28 34.57
CA PRO A 92 -2.47 19.97 33.70
C PRO A 92 -1.43 20.67 34.58
N SER A 93 -0.16 20.63 34.16
CA SER A 93 0.88 21.37 34.87
C SER A 93 0.41 22.79 35.09
N GLN A 94 0.70 23.40 36.24
CA GLN A 94 0.28 24.77 36.55
C GLN A 94 0.66 25.74 35.41
N ALA A 95 1.75 25.47 34.71
CA ALA A 95 2.18 26.21 33.52
C ALA A 95 1.28 25.99 32.28
N GLU A 96 0.81 24.77 32.03
CA GLU A 96 -0.09 24.43 30.91
C GLU A 96 -1.50 24.98 31.14
N ALA A 97 -2.00 24.86 32.37
CA ALA A 97 -3.27 25.46 32.77
C ALA A 97 -3.22 26.99 32.66
N ALA A 98 -2.14 27.61 33.15
CA ALA A 98 -1.92 29.05 33.03
C ALA A 98 -1.77 29.48 31.57
N ALA A 99 -1.11 28.69 30.71
CA ALA A 99 -0.97 29.00 29.29
C ALA A 99 -2.31 28.90 28.53
N ALA A 100 -3.11 27.86 28.79
CA ALA A 100 -4.44 27.71 28.20
C ALA A 100 -5.40 28.81 28.68
N GLN A 101 -5.33 29.16 29.97
CA GLN A 101 -6.09 30.27 30.53
C GLN A 101 -5.64 31.61 29.94
N ALA A 102 -4.34 31.87 29.86
CA ALA A 102 -3.78 33.06 29.22
C ALA A 102 -4.15 33.17 27.74
N PHE A 103 -4.24 32.05 27.00
CA PHE A 103 -4.68 32.05 25.60
C PHE A 103 -6.16 32.41 25.45
N ASN A 104 -7.01 31.90 26.33
CA ASN A 104 -8.43 32.25 26.36
C ASN A 104 -8.64 33.70 26.82
N GLU A 105 -7.89 34.16 27.82
CA GLU A 105 -7.89 35.53 28.33
C GLU A 105 -7.29 36.52 27.31
N ALA A 106 -6.27 36.15 26.55
CA ALA A 106 -5.71 36.96 25.47
C ALA A 106 -6.71 37.20 24.33
N ASN A 107 -7.78 36.40 24.27
CA ASN A 107 -8.86 36.62 23.33
C ASN A 107 -10.08 37.33 23.94
N ASP A 108 -10.04 37.64 25.24
CA ASP A 108 -11.03 38.47 25.93
C ASP A 108 -10.58 39.93 25.86
N TRP A 109 -11.44 40.78 25.28
CA TRP A 109 -11.23 42.22 25.22
C TRP A 109 -10.93 42.83 26.60
N ARG A 110 -11.61 42.41 27.67
CA ARG A 110 -11.48 43.02 29.00
C ARG A 110 -10.10 42.77 29.61
N HIS A 111 -9.54 41.60 29.35
CA HIS A 111 -8.19 41.26 29.79
C HIS A 111 -7.15 42.06 29.00
N ASN A 112 -7.31 42.15 27.68
CA ASN A 112 -6.43 42.98 26.85
C ASN A 112 -6.52 44.47 27.20
N ASP A 113 -7.71 45.01 27.49
CA ASP A 113 -7.88 46.40 27.94
C ASP A 113 -7.14 46.65 29.26
N ARG A 114 -7.18 45.69 30.19
CA ARG A 114 -6.46 45.78 31.46
C ARG A 114 -4.95 45.79 31.25
N ILE A 115 -4.42 44.87 30.43
CA ILE A 115 -2.99 44.82 30.11
C ILE A 115 -2.56 46.10 29.40
N TRP A 116 -3.35 46.54 28.41
CA TRP A 116 -3.08 47.76 27.65
C TRP A 116 -3.00 48.99 28.56
N ARG A 117 -3.90 49.13 29.53
CA ARG A 117 -3.86 50.21 30.53
C ARG A 117 -2.66 50.13 31.47
N GLN A 118 -2.13 48.93 31.73
CA GLN A 118 -0.96 48.75 32.57
C GLN A 118 0.34 49.00 31.82
N SER A 119 0.37 48.75 30.50
CA SER A 119 1.58 48.87 29.68
C SER A 119 1.80 50.26 29.09
N VAL A 120 0.72 51.02 28.84
CA VAL A 120 0.80 52.37 28.26
C VAL A 120 0.97 53.42 29.36
N GLN A 121 2.06 54.18 29.30
CA GLN A 121 2.35 55.27 30.26
C GLN A 121 1.30 56.38 30.21
N ASP A 122 0.94 56.86 29.01
CA ASP A 122 -0.05 57.94 28.80
C ASP A 122 -1.25 57.47 27.94
N PRO A 123 -2.31 56.93 28.56
CA PRO A 123 -3.46 56.37 27.84
C PRO A 123 -4.35 57.43 27.17
N THR A 124 -4.10 58.72 27.43
CA THR A 124 -4.89 59.84 26.91
C THR A 124 -4.36 60.40 25.60
N THR A 125 -3.16 59.97 25.16
CA THR A 125 -2.60 60.32 23.85
C THR A 125 -3.48 59.77 22.73
N ASP A 126 -3.58 60.49 21.62
CA ASP A 126 -4.49 60.09 20.53
C ASP A 126 -4.01 58.80 19.85
N GLU A 127 -2.69 58.61 19.71
CA GLU A 127 -2.07 57.36 19.23
C GLU A 127 -2.47 56.15 20.12
N ALA A 128 -2.45 56.33 21.44
CA ALA A 128 -2.89 55.30 22.38
C ALA A 128 -4.38 54.96 22.21
N LYS A 129 -5.25 55.97 22.03
CA LYS A 129 -6.68 55.74 21.80
C LYS A 129 -6.92 54.98 20.49
N GLU A 130 -6.21 55.31 19.42
CA GLU A 130 -6.31 54.61 18.14
C GLU A 130 -5.85 53.16 18.25
N LEU A 131 -4.73 52.90 18.94
CA LEU A 131 -4.25 51.54 19.22
C LEU A 131 -5.25 50.73 20.05
N ARG A 132 -5.89 51.35 21.04
CA ARG A 132 -6.93 50.70 21.85
C ARG A 132 -8.17 50.37 21.02
N GLN A 133 -8.60 51.27 20.14
CA GLN A 133 -9.74 51.05 19.26
C GLN A 133 -9.47 49.94 18.24
N THR A 134 -8.29 49.92 17.62
CA THR A 134 -7.89 48.86 16.68
C THR A 134 -7.79 47.51 17.38
N LEU A 135 -7.23 47.44 18.59
CA LEU A 135 -7.23 46.22 19.40
C LEU A 135 -8.66 45.74 19.68
N HIS A 136 -9.56 46.64 20.08
CA HIS A 136 -10.97 46.30 20.33
C HIS A 136 -11.67 45.78 19.06
N GLN A 137 -11.40 46.39 17.91
CA GLN A 137 -11.94 45.91 16.62
C GLN A 137 -11.42 44.51 16.27
N LEU A 138 -10.11 44.26 16.42
CA LEU A 138 -9.49 42.96 16.12
C LEU A 138 -10.00 41.84 17.05
N THR A 139 -10.14 42.14 18.35
CA THR A 139 -10.69 41.18 19.32
C THR A 139 -12.15 40.83 18.97
N THR A 140 -12.98 41.84 18.72
CA THR A 140 -14.38 41.65 18.30
C THR A 140 -14.49 40.85 17.00
N GLN A 141 -13.65 41.14 16.00
CA GLN A 141 -13.63 40.39 14.74
C GLN A 141 -13.23 38.92 14.95
N ASN A 142 -12.23 38.65 15.78
CA ASN A 142 -11.82 37.28 16.10
C ASN A 142 -12.91 36.51 16.83
N GLU A 143 -13.63 37.12 17.77
CA GLU A 143 -14.79 36.52 18.44
C GLU A 143 -15.90 36.18 17.44
N LEU A 144 -16.27 37.11 16.57
CA LEU A 144 -17.28 36.87 15.53
C LEU A 144 -16.87 35.74 14.57
N LEU A 145 -15.59 35.69 14.19
CA LEU A 145 -15.05 34.61 13.35
C LEU A 145 -15.06 33.26 14.07
N LYS A 146 -14.79 33.23 15.39
CA LYS A 146 -14.90 32.02 16.20
C LYS A 146 -16.35 31.53 16.25
N MET A 147 -17.29 32.39 16.61
CA MET A 147 -18.72 32.04 16.63
C MET A 147 -19.19 31.54 15.26
N LYS A 148 -18.78 32.19 14.16
CA LYS A 148 -19.12 31.74 12.81
C LYS A 148 -18.54 30.36 12.50
N ARG A 149 -17.28 30.10 12.86
CA ARG A 149 -16.65 28.78 12.67
C ARG A 149 -17.41 27.71 13.44
N ASP A 150 -17.72 27.98 14.70
CA ASP A 150 -18.35 27.02 15.60
C ASP A 150 -19.77 26.73 15.11
N ASN A 151 -20.54 27.75 14.73
CA ASN A 151 -21.86 27.60 14.09
C ASN A 151 -21.79 26.82 12.77
N LEU A 152 -20.77 27.06 11.93
CA LEU A 152 -20.58 26.30 10.69
C LEU A 152 -20.25 24.83 10.98
N GLN A 153 -19.43 24.57 11.99
CA GLN A 153 -19.09 23.23 12.44
C GLN A 153 -20.32 22.50 13.00
N ASP A 154 -21.15 23.19 13.77
CA ASP A 154 -22.40 22.66 14.32
C ASP A 154 -23.45 22.41 13.23
N THR A 155 -23.64 23.35 12.31
CA THR A 155 -24.55 23.14 11.18
C THR A 155 -24.09 21.99 10.28
N LEU A 156 -22.78 21.83 10.09
CA LEU A 156 -22.20 20.73 9.35
C LEU A 156 -22.33 19.39 10.11
N SER A 157 -22.09 19.37 11.41
CA SER A 157 -22.29 18.18 12.25
C SER A 157 -23.76 17.78 12.28
N HIS A 158 -24.67 18.74 12.43
CA HIS A 158 -26.10 18.54 12.36
C HIS A 158 -26.53 18.08 10.96
N ALA A 159 -26.00 18.66 9.88
CA ALA A 159 -26.30 18.22 8.51
C ALA A 159 -25.81 16.79 8.25
N LYS A 160 -24.60 16.43 8.73
CA LYS A 160 -24.09 15.06 8.68
C LYS A 160 -24.93 14.09 9.52
N SER A 161 -25.41 14.53 10.69
CA SER A 161 -26.25 13.74 11.58
C SER A 161 -27.68 13.58 11.06
N LYS A 162 -28.18 14.53 10.27
CA LYS A 162 -29.46 14.46 9.56
C LYS A 162 -29.33 13.48 8.39
N SER A 163 -29.13 12.21 8.72
CA SER A 163 -29.28 11.09 7.81
C SER A 163 -30.70 11.11 7.22
N THR A 164 -30.79 10.93 5.91
CA THR A 164 -32.04 10.82 5.17
C THR A 164 -32.91 9.72 5.77
N LYS A 165 -33.96 10.11 6.54
CA LYS A 165 -34.90 9.22 7.25
C LYS A 165 -34.16 8.29 8.24
N SER A 166 -34.24 8.59 9.53
CA SER A 166 -33.75 7.72 10.61
C SER A 166 -34.19 6.27 10.36
N LYS A 167 -33.24 5.31 10.39
CA LYS A 167 -33.57 3.88 10.30
C LYS A 167 -34.54 3.55 11.46
N PRO A 168 -35.70 2.91 11.21
CA PRO A 168 -36.63 2.56 12.29
C PRO A 168 -35.97 1.52 13.20
N LEU A 169 -36.14 1.66 14.51
CA LEU A 169 -35.59 0.69 15.47
C LEU A 169 -36.15 -0.71 15.17
N PRO A 170 -35.31 -1.76 15.22
CA PRO A 170 -35.73 -3.14 15.00
C PRO A 170 -36.50 -3.68 16.22
N LEU A 171 -37.73 -3.22 16.39
CA LEU A 171 -38.63 -3.66 17.46
C LEU A 171 -39.15 -5.08 17.15
N ILE A 172 -38.96 -6.01 18.08
CA ILE A 172 -39.41 -7.40 17.93
C ILE A 172 -40.95 -7.43 18.00
N GLN A 173 -41.60 -7.71 16.88
CA GLN A 173 -43.05 -7.85 16.81
C GLN A 173 -43.50 -9.17 17.43
N ARG A 174 -44.31 -9.10 18.48
CA ARG A 174 -45.01 -10.27 19.01
C ARG A 174 -46.17 -10.63 18.10
N LYS A 175 -46.25 -11.90 17.67
CA LYS A 175 -47.23 -12.39 16.67
C LYS A 175 -48.71 -12.31 17.09
N GLU A 176 -49.02 -12.05 18.36
CA GLU A 176 -50.34 -12.31 18.94
C GLU A 176 -51.32 -11.12 18.98
N THR A 177 -50.93 -9.90 18.61
CA THR A 177 -51.84 -8.75 18.69
C THR A 177 -52.64 -8.54 17.40
N ARG A 178 -53.97 -8.72 17.48
CA ARG A 178 -54.95 -8.44 16.42
C ARG A 178 -55.18 -6.93 16.18
N SER A 179 -54.62 -6.06 17.02
CA SER A 179 -54.71 -4.59 16.91
C SER A 179 -53.57 -3.99 16.10
N LYS A 180 -53.86 -2.94 15.31
CA LYS A 180 -52.89 -2.22 14.45
C LYS A 180 -51.90 -1.33 15.21
N THR A 181 -52.16 -1.05 16.48
CA THR A 181 -51.28 -0.25 17.35
C THR A 181 -50.68 -1.18 18.41
N GLN A 182 -49.35 -1.17 18.49
CA GLN A 182 -48.58 -1.99 19.41
C GLN A 182 -47.83 -1.07 20.38
N TRP A 183 -48.13 -1.23 21.66
CA TRP A 183 -47.43 -0.52 22.73
C TRP A 183 -46.18 -1.32 23.11
N TYR A 184 -45.05 -0.63 23.22
CA TYR A 184 -43.79 -1.23 23.65
C TYR A 184 -43.47 -0.80 25.08
N SER A 185 -43.00 -1.75 25.89
CA SER A 185 -42.44 -1.42 27.20
C SER A 185 -41.06 -0.78 27.05
N PRO A 186 -40.60 0.04 28.01
CA PRO A 186 -39.25 0.61 27.98
C PRO A 186 -38.16 -0.45 27.78
N ARG A 187 -38.34 -1.63 28.37
CA ARG A 187 -37.44 -2.77 28.19
C ARG A 187 -37.35 -3.23 26.73
N GLY A 188 -38.48 -3.32 26.02
CA GLY A 188 -38.48 -3.71 24.60
C GLY A 188 -37.84 -2.67 23.69
N VAL A 189 -37.89 -1.38 24.07
CA VAL A 189 -37.18 -0.31 23.36
C VAL A 189 -35.67 -0.43 23.58
N ASN A 190 -35.23 -0.69 24.83
CA ASN A 190 -33.81 -0.89 25.14
C ASN A 190 -33.23 -2.12 24.43
N GLU A 191 -33.99 -3.21 24.36
CA GLU A 191 -33.60 -4.41 23.60
C GLU A 191 -33.43 -4.09 22.09
N ALA A 192 -34.35 -3.30 21.51
CA ALA A 192 -34.24 -2.88 20.11
C ALA A 192 -33.06 -1.93 19.85
N GLN A 193 -32.74 -1.04 20.79
CA GLN A 193 -31.55 -0.18 20.73
C GLN A 193 -30.26 -1.02 20.75
N HIS A 194 -30.16 -1.97 21.68
CA HIS A 194 -29.00 -2.86 21.75
C HIS A 194 -28.81 -3.66 20.46
N LEU A 195 -29.90 -4.16 19.86
CA LEU A 195 -29.83 -4.84 18.55
C LEU A 195 -29.35 -3.90 17.43
N GLN A 196 -29.81 -2.65 17.44
CA GLN A 196 -29.37 -1.64 16.47
C GLN A 196 -27.86 -1.37 16.60
N ASP A 197 -27.36 -1.23 17.82
CA ASP A 197 -25.93 -1.01 18.08
C ASP A 197 -25.08 -2.17 17.57
N VAL A 198 -25.55 -3.41 17.76
CA VAL A 198 -24.89 -4.62 17.24
C VAL A 198 -24.86 -4.60 15.71
N PHE A 199 -25.99 -4.30 15.05
CA PHE A 199 -26.02 -4.21 13.59
C PHE A 199 -25.11 -3.12 13.05
N GLU A 200 -25.03 -1.96 13.72
CA GLU A 200 -24.13 -0.88 13.32
C GLU A 200 -22.65 -1.20 13.55
N GLN A 201 -22.32 -2.01 14.56
CA GLN A 201 -20.97 -2.56 14.73
C GLN A 201 -20.64 -3.55 13.62
N GLU A 202 -21.56 -4.46 13.29
CA GLU A 202 -21.38 -5.41 12.18
C GLU A 202 -21.23 -4.71 10.82
N GLU A 203 -22.05 -3.68 10.54
CA GLU A 203 -21.92 -2.86 9.33
C GLU A 203 -20.54 -2.21 9.24
N ARG A 204 -20.05 -1.62 10.34
CA ARG A 204 -18.69 -1.03 10.41
C ARG A 204 -17.60 -2.08 10.20
N ASP A 205 -17.72 -3.24 10.81
CA ASP A 205 -16.75 -4.33 10.64
C ASP A 205 -16.73 -4.85 9.20
N ILE A 206 -17.89 -4.95 8.55
CA ILE A 206 -18.02 -5.32 7.15
C ILE A 206 -17.37 -4.26 6.25
N GLU A 207 -17.56 -2.97 6.53
CA GLU A 207 -16.94 -1.88 5.79
C GLU A 207 -15.41 -1.88 5.94
N LEU A 208 -14.90 -2.09 7.16
CA LEU A 208 -13.49 -2.25 7.44
C LEU A 208 -12.91 -3.45 6.67
N ARG A 209 -13.57 -4.61 6.70
CA ARG A 209 -13.17 -5.78 5.92
C ARG A 209 -13.10 -5.46 4.43
N LYS A 210 -14.14 -4.85 3.86
CA LYS A 210 -14.15 -4.43 2.45
C LYS A 210 -13.01 -3.46 2.12
N HIS A 211 -12.64 -2.57 3.04
CA HIS A 211 -11.50 -1.68 2.87
C HIS A 211 -10.18 -2.47 2.81
N THR A 212 -9.94 -3.35 3.78
CA THR A 212 -8.73 -4.19 3.82
C THR A 212 -8.62 -5.11 2.60
N GLU A 213 -9.75 -5.65 2.12
CA GLU A 213 -9.79 -6.47 0.90
C GLU A 213 -9.41 -5.67 -0.35
N ARG A 214 -9.85 -4.41 -0.44
CA ARG A 214 -9.48 -3.51 -1.55
C ARG A 214 -7.98 -3.21 -1.53
N GLU A 215 -7.41 -2.92 -0.37
CA GLU A 215 -5.98 -2.68 -0.21
C GLU A 215 -5.14 -3.91 -0.60
N LEU A 216 -5.57 -5.09 -0.15
CA LEU A 216 -4.93 -6.37 -0.50
C LEU A 216 -5.05 -6.63 -2.02
N HIS A 217 -6.20 -6.35 -2.62
CA HIS A 217 -6.38 -6.50 -4.06
C HIS A 217 -5.47 -5.54 -4.85
N GLU A 218 -5.32 -4.30 -4.40
CA GLU A 218 -4.43 -3.32 -5.02
C GLU A 218 -2.96 -3.71 -4.88
N SER A 219 -2.52 -4.19 -3.72
CA SER A 219 -1.14 -4.66 -3.53
C SER A 219 -0.84 -5.87 -4.42
N ASN A 220 -1.75 -6.84 -4.49
CA ASN A 220 -1.65 -7.99 -5.39
C ASN A 220 -1.62 -7.59 -6.86
N ARG A 221 -2.41 -6.58 -7.25
CA ARG A 221 -2.39 -6.05 -8.62
C ARG A 221 -1.02 -5.45 -8.96
N LYS A 222 -0.44 -4.67 -8.05
CA LYS A 222 0.91 -4.08 -8.22
C LYS A 222 1.99 -5.18 -8.31
N LEU A 223 1.90 -6.21 -7.48
CA LEU A 223 2.83 -7.36 -7.54
C LEU A 223 2.74 -8.11 -8.88
N LYS A 224 1.53 -8.39 -9.36
CA LYS A 224 1.32 -9.00 -10.68
C LYS A 224 1.90 -8.14 -11.80
N GLN A 225 1.69 -6.82 -11.76
CA GLN A 225 2.27 -5.91 -12.74
C GLN A 225 3.81 -5.95 -12.74
N LYS A 226 4.46 -6.02 -11.57
CA LYS A 226 5.91 -6.16 -11.46
C LYS A 226 6.41 -7.48 -12.07
N LEU A 227 5.76 -8.60 -11.74
CA LEU A 227 6.10 -9.90 -12.29
C LEU A 227 5.92 -9.96 -13.81
N ASP A 228 4.85 -9.36 -14.34
CA ASP A 228 4.63 -9.31 -15.78
C ASP A 228 5.64 -8.40 -16.49
N ALA A 229 6.05 -7.29 -15.87
CA ALA A 229 7.09 -6.42 -16.38
C ALA A 229 8.46 -7.13 -16.42
N GLU A 230 8.82 -7.86 -15.36
CA GLU A 230 10.05 -8.65 -15.28
C GLU A 230 10.07 -9.76 -16.34
N LYS A 231 8.96 -10.50 -16.50
CA LYS A 231 8.83 -11.51 -17.56
C LYS A 231 8.98 -10.92 -18.96
N LYS A 232 8.42 -9.74 -19.21
CA LYS A 232 8.57 -9.02 -20.49
C LYS A 232 10.02 -8.57 -20.70
N ALA A 233 10.69 -8.06 -19.67
CA ALA A 233 12.10 -7.68 -19.75
C ALA A 233 12.99 -8.89 -20.05
N ALA A 234 12.80 -10.02 -19.35
CA ALA A 234 13.52 -11.26 -19.60
C ALA A 234 13.24 -11.84 -21.00
N ALA A 235 12.02 -11.70 -21.52
CA ALA A 235 11.71 -12.10 -22.89
C ALA A 235 12.39 -11.18 -23.92
N ALA A 236 12.52 -9.88 -23.62
CA ALA A 236 13.20 -8.93 -24.48
C ALA A 236 14.72 -9.18 -24.54
N THR A 237 15.36 -9.49 -23.40
CA THR A 237 16.79 -9.87 -23.38
C THR A 237 17.04 -11.14 -24.18
N ARG A 238 16.24 -12.19 -23.97
CA ARG A 238 16.31 -13.44 -24.76
C ARG A 238 16.13 -13.20 -26.27
N ARG A 239 15.23 -12.28 -26.66
CA ARG A 239 15.05 -11.91 -28.07
C ARG A 239 16.28 -11.20 -28.65
N LYS A 240 16.90 -10.30 -27.90
CA LYS A 240 18.14 -9.63 -28.31
C LYS A 240 19.28 -10.62 -28.47
N GLU A 241 19.52 -11.48 -27.47
CA GLU A 241 20.53 -12.54 -27.53
C GLU A 241 20.32 -13.49 -28.71
N ALA A 242 19.06 -13.86 -29.00
CA ALA A 242 18.74 -14.71 -30.15
C ALA A 242 18.99 -13.99 -31.49
N ALA A 243 18.71 -12.68 -31.57
CA ALA A 243 18.97 -11.88 -32.76
C ALA A 243 20.47 -11.72 -33.02
N GLU A 244 21.28 -11.44 -31.99
CA GLU A 244 22.74 -11.37 -32.08
C GLU A 244 23.33 -12.72 -32.51
N ARG A 245 22.89 -13.83 -31.90
CA ARG A 245 23.30 -15.18 -32.34
C ARG A 245 22.93 -15.48 -33.79
N ALA A 246 21.78 -14.98 -34.26
CA ALA A 246 21.37 -15.14 -35.65
C ALA A 246 22.20 -14.27 -36.60
N GLN A 247 22.60 -13.06 -36.18
CA GLN A 247 23.50 -12.19 -36.93
C GLN A 247 24.90 -12.82 -37.07
N LEU A 248 25.49 -13.28 -35.97
CA LEU A 248 26.79 -13.98 -35.99
C LEU A 248 26.76 -15.19 -36.93
N LYS A 249 25.70 -16.02 -36.87
CA LYS A 249 25.53 -17.15 -37.79
C LYS A 249 25.41 -16.73 -39.26
N ARG A 250 24.81 -15.57 -39.54
CA ARG A 250 24.70 -15.04 -40.91
C ARG A 250 26.06 -14.53 -41.40
N GLU A 251 26.81 -13.86 -40.54
CA GLU A 251 28.16 -13.36 -40.83
C GLU A 251 29.14 -14.51 -41.07
N GLU A 252 29.08 -15.60 -40.30
CA GLU A 252 29.88 -16.81 -40.55
C GLU A 252 29.46 -17.57 -41.82
N ALA A 253 28.18 -17.53 -42.17
CA ALA A 253 27.66 -18.20 -43.35
C ALA A 253 27.94 -17.43 -44.65
N ALA A 254 28.11 -16.11 -44.59
CA ALA A 254 28.41 -15.26 -45.74
C ALA A 254 29.71 -15.63 -46.48
N PRO A 255 30.89 -15.76 -45.82
CA PRO A 255 32.13 -16.15 -46.49
C PRO A 255 32.07 -17.58 -47.01
N ARG A 256 31.44 -18.51 -46.25
CA ARG A 256 31.23 -19.90 -46.70
C ARG A 256 30.37 -19.98 -47.96
N LYS A 257 29.38 -19.09 -48.12
CA LYS A 257 28.58 -18.99 -49.34
C LYS A 257 29.37 -18.38 -50.49
N ALA A 258 30.11 -17.29 -50.23
CA ALA A 258 30.97 -16.66 -51.23
C ALA A 258 32.07 -17.61 -51.74
N GLU A 259 32.66 -18.43 -50.86
CA GLU A 259 33.64 -19.46 -51.22
C GLU A 259 33.02 -20.55 -52.09
N ARG A 260 31.82 -21.05 -51.72
CA ARG A 260 31.08 -22.01 -52.56
C ARG A 260 30.74 -21.45 -53.93
N GLU A 261 30.42 -20.16 -54.02
CA GLU A 261 30.15 -19.47 -55.29
C GLU A 261 31.41 -19.33 -56.15
N ARG A 262 32.56 -18.99 -55.55
CA ARG A 262 33.86 -18.98 -56.25
C ARG A 262 34.25 -20.35 -56.77
N GLN A 263 34.16 -21.38 -55.93
CA GLN A 263 34.44 -22.77 -56.35
C GLN A 263 33.49 -23.22 -57.47
N LYS A 264 32.23 -22.77 -57.46
CA LYS A 264 31.28 -23.05 -58.53
C LYS A 264 31.70 -22.35 -59.83
N GLN A 265 32.05 -21.07 -59.78
CA GLN A 265 32.53 -20.32 -60.95
C GLN A 265 33.83 -20.89 -61.52
N GLU A 266 34.76 -21.35 -60.68
CA GLU A 266 35.97 -22.03 -61.12
C GLU A 266 35.67 -23.36 -61.83
N ARG A 267 34.73 -24.15 -61.30
CA ARG A 267 34.26 -25.38 -61.97
C ARG A 267 33.61 -25.07 -63.31
N ASP A 268 32.70 -24.11 -63.33
CA ASP A 268 31.97 -23.70 -64.54
C ASP A 268 32.96 -23.13 -65.60
N ALA A 269 34.01 -22.40 -65.20
CA ALA A 269 35.06 -21.90 -66.08
C ALA A 269 35.96 -23.03 -66.64
N VAL A 270 36.31 -24.02 -65.83
CA VAL A 270 37.05 -25.21 -66.29
C VAL A 270 36.19 -26.03 -67.26
N GLU A 271 34.91 -26.23 -66.96
CA GLU A 271 33.97 -26.89 -67.88
C GLU A 271 33.84 -26.11 -69.19
N ALA A 272 33.78 -24.78 -69.15
CA ALA A 272 33.75 -23.94 -70.35
C ALA A 272 35.04 -24.05 -71.19
N ILE A 273 36.22 -24.10 -70.56
CA ILE A 273 37.50 -24.32 -71.25
C ILE A 273 37.57 -25.73 -71.86
N GLN A 274 37.02 -26.75 -71.19
CA GLN A 274 36.93 -28.10 -71.77
C GLN A 274 35.94 -28.16 -72.95
N LEU A 275 34.87 -27.37 -72.91
CA LEU A 275 33.86 -27.34 -73.98
C LEU A 275 34.39 -26.68 -75.27
N THR A 276 35.26 -25.67 -75.17
CA THR A 276 35.85 -24.99 -76.35
C THR A 276 36.86 -25.86 -77.10
N GLN A 277 37.38 -26.92 -76.48
CA GLN A 277 38.21 -27.92 -77.18
C GLN A 277 37.39 -28.98 -77.93
N ARG A 278 36.08 -29.10 -77.65
CA ARG A 278 35.20 -30.04 -78.36
C ARG A 278 34.47 -29.35 -79.51
N GLY A 279 35.18 -29.18 -80.62
CA GLY A 279 34.60 -28.82 -81.90
C GLY A 279 33.63 -29.90 -82.43
N LYS A 280 32.41 -29.44 -82.76
CA LYS A 280 31.38 -30.05 -83.63
C LYS A 280 31.07 -31.54 -83.44
N LEU A 281 29.98 -31.87 -82.72
CA LEU A 281 29.20 -33.10 -82.92
C LEU A 281 27.68 -32.87 -82.77
N LYS A 282 26.93 -33.76 -83.45
CA LYS A 282 25.53 -33.64 -83.88
C LYS A 282 24.46 -33.77 -82.78
N ALA A 283 23.29 -33.22 -83.10
CA ALA A 283 22.01 -33.43 -82.43
C ALA A 283 21.52 -34.89 -82.48
N SER A 284 21.04 -35.39 -81.33
CA SER A 284 20.11 -36.52 -81.10
C SER A 284 20.08 -36.75 -79.58
N GLN A 285 19.07 -37.23 -78.86
CA GLN A 285 17.67 -37.62 -79.04
C GLN A 285 17.06 -37.65 -77.61
N SER A 286 15.74 -37.74 -77.50
CA SER A 286 14.97 -37.72 -76.24
C SER A 286 15.23 -38.88 -75.28
N GLU A 287 15.20 -38.63 -73.97
CA GLU A 287 15.04 -39.65 -72.91
C GLU A 287 13.74 -39.47 -72.12
N ALA A 288 13.08 -40.60 -71.86
CA ALA A 288 11.74 -40.77 -71.30
C ALA A 288 11.56 -40.26 -69.85
N PRO A 289 10.33 -39.91 -69.43
CA PRO A 289 10.08 -39.40 -68.08
C PRO A 289 10.23 -40.50 -67.01
N ARG A 290 11.19 -40.30 -66.09
CA ARG A 290 11.46 -41.17 -64.94
C ARG A 290 10.32 -41.10 -63.91
N LYS A 291 9.87 -42.27 -63.43
CA LYS A 291 8.92 -42.44 -62.32
C LYS A 291 9.41 -41.75 -61.03
N LYS A 292 8.60 -40.85 -60.46
CA LYS A 292 8.77 -40.37 -59.08
C LYS A 292 8.30 -41.44 -58.10
N GLN A 293 9.22 -42.00 -57.33
CA GLN A 293 8.91 -42.75 -56.12
C GLN A 293 8.47 -41.75 -55.03
N SER A 294 7.24 -41.89 -54.53
CA SER A 294 6.80 -41.20 -53.32
C SER A 294 7.47 -41.85 -52.12
N ARG A 295 8.35 -41.12 -51.44
CA ARG A 295 8.72 -41.44 -50.06
C ARG A 295 7.53 -41.13 -49.18
N GLY A 296 7.08 -42.14 -48.44
CA GLY A 296 5.86 -42.13 -47.66
C GLY A 296 5.76 -40.96 -46.69
N ALA A 297 4.71 -40.17 -46.85
CA ALA A 297 4.06 -39.57 -45.70
C ALA A 297 3.33 -40.71 -44.98
N ALA A 298 3.83 -41.09 -43.82
CA ALA A 298 3.12 -41.96 -42.90
C ALA A 298 1.81 -41.25 -42.49
N ALA A 299 0.72 -41.60 -43.16
CA ALA A 299 -0.61 -41.31 -42.67
C ALA A 299 -0.82 -42.17 -41.42
N ALA A 300 -0.79 -41.54 -40.25
CA ALA A 300 -1.28 -42.16 -39.03
C ALA A 300 -2.76 -42.48 -39.22
N ARG A 301 -3.08 -43.77 -39.29
CA ARG A 301 -4.42 -44.30 -39.16
C ARG A 301 -4.92 -43.98 -37.74
N SER A 302 -6.02 -43.24 -37.61
CA SER A 302 -6.95 -43.46 -36.50
C SER A 302 -8.32 -43.78 -37.09
N CYS A 303 -8.83 -44.95 -36.73
CA CYS A 303 -10.17 -45.40 -37.07
C CYS A 303 -11.25 -44.43 -36.60
N CYS A 304 -12.36 -44.51 -37.32
CA CYS A 304 -13.67 -43.96 -37.05
C CYS A 304 -14.11 -43.97 -35.59
N VAL A 305 -14.57 -42.80 -35.12
CA VAL A 305 -15.83 -42.70 -34.38
C VAL A 305 -16.62 -41.61 -35.11
N ALA A 306 -17.85 -41.91 -35.54
CA ALA A 306 -18.78 -40.88 -35.93
C ALA A 306 -18.96 -39.96 -34.72
N THR A 307 -18.31 -38.80 -34.73
CA THR A 307 -18.59 -37.75 -33.76
C THR A 307 -20.01 -37.32 -34.00
N ALA A 308 -20.91 -37.74 -33.10
CA ALA A 308 -22.21 -37.13 -32.95
C ALA A 308 -22.00 -35.61 -33.02
N ARG A 309 -22.76 -34.97 -33.91
CA ARG A 309 -22.85 -33.52 -34.07
C ARG A 309 -22.73 -32.88 -32.69
N SER A 310 -21.64 -32.16 -32.44
CA SER A 310 -21.42 -31.48 -31.16
C SER A 310 -22.69 -30.72 -30.80
N PRO A 311 -23.27 -30.94 -29.59
CA PRO A 311 -24.46 -30.22 -29.20
C PRO A 311 -24.12 -28.73 -29.27
N THR A 312 -24.93 -27.99 -30.02
CA THR A 312 -24.94 -26.53 -30.03
C THR A 312 -24.79 -26.03 -28.60
N PRO A 313 -23.87 -25.08 -28.30
CA PRO A 313 -23.72 -24.59 -26.94
C PRO A 313 -25.09 -24.13 -26.40
N PRO A 314 -25.44 -24.47 -25.15
CA PRO A 314 -26.72 -24.08 -24.59
C PRO A 314 -26.84 -22.56 -24.66
N PRO A 315 -28.04 -22.05 -24.95
CA PRO A 315 -28.23 -20.61 -25.02
C PRO A 315 -27.83 -19.95 -23.69
N THR A 316 -26.99 -18.94 -23.78
CA THR A 316 -26.59 -18.13 -22.62
C THR A 316 -27.75 -17.22 -22.24
N TYR A 317 -28.18 -17.29 -20.98
CA TYR A 317 -29.21 -16.44 -20.42
C TYR A 317 -28.59 -15.42 -19.45
N ASN A 318 -29.11 -14.19 -19.41
CA ASN A 318 -28.77 -13.26 -18.34
C ASN A 318 -29.43 -13.67 -17.01
N SER A 319 -29.08 -13.01 -15.91
CA SER A 319 -29.71 -13.21 -14.58
C SER A 319 -31.24 -12.98 -14.54
N ARG A 320 -31.82 -12.47 -15.64
CA ARG A 320 -33.25 -12.21 -15.83
C ARG A 320 -33.90 -13.13 -16.88
N GLY A 321 -33.23 -14.22 -17.28
CA GLY A 321 -33.79 -15.23 -18.17
C GLY A 321 -33.90 -14.86 -19.66
N ARG A 322 -33.23 -13.82 -20.15
CA ARG A 322 -33.22 -13.46 -21.59
C ARG A 322 -32.07 -14.12 -22.35
N LYS A 323 -32.39 -14.70 -23.52
CA LYS A 323 -31.44 -15.35 -24.44
C LYS A 323 -30.49 -14.34 -25.09
N ILE A 324 -29.19 -14.54 -24.93
CA ILE A 324 -28.12 -13.69 -25.47
C ILE A 324 -27.64 -14.30 -26.80
N ALA A 325 -27.70 -13.52 -27.88
CA ALA A 325 -27.20 -13.96 -29.19
C ALA A 325 -25.66 -13.80 -29.26
N PRO A 326 -24.92 -14.78 -29.83
CA PRO A 326 -23.48 -14.65 -30.01
C PRO A 326 -23.15 -13.54 -31.01
N ARG A 327 -22.06 -12.80 -30.76
CA ARG A 327 -21.61 -11.70 -31.61
C ARG A 327 -21.14 -12.23 -32.97
N LYS A 328 -21.68 -11.67 -34.05
CA LYS A 328 -21.29 -11.95 -35.43
C LYS A 328 -19.86 -11.41 -35.66
N LYS A 329 -18.91 -12.28 -35.98
CA LYS A 329 -17.54 -11.88 -36.34
C LYS A 329 -17.59 -11.23 -37.72
N PHE A 330 -17.00 -10.05 -37.87
CA PHE A 330 -16.75 -9.43 -39.18
C PHE A 330 -15.51 -10.09 -39.78
N GLU A 331 -15.67 -10.74 -40.93
CA GLU A 331 -14.56 -11.19 -41.75
C GLU A 331 -14.09 -10.01 -42.61
N LEU A 332 -12.82 -9.61 -42.45
CA LEU A 332 -12.16 -8.68 -43.35
C LEU A 332 -11.83 -9.44 -44.64
N GLY A 333 -12.43 -9.02 -45.75
CA GLY A 333 -12.17 -9.56 -47.08
C GLY A 333 -10.75 -9.28 -47.54
N ASN A 334 -10.18 -10.27 -48.24
CA ASN A 334 -8.87 -10.21 -48.91
C ASN A 334 -8.89 -9.27 -50.11
#